data_AF-X0XNG4-F1
#
_entry.id   AF-X0XNG4-F1
#
_cell.length_a   1.000
_cell.length_b   1.000
_cell.length_c   1.000
_cell.angle_alpha   90.00
_cell.angle_beta   90.00
_cell.angle_gamma   90.00
#
_symmetry.space_group_name_H-M   'P 1'
#
loop_
_entity.id
_entity.type
_entity.pdbx_description
1 polymer ?
#
loop_
_entity_poly.entity_id
_entity_poly.type
_entity_poly.pdbx_seq_one_letter_code
_entity_poly.pdbx_strand_id
1 'polypeptide(L)'
;MIFVDQFEPVEIESVIQQSVDTIRGSFNTKGLPDYTWIAIDGHRIGVSRKQAGEMLSSLDDVEMQLRKDMLSVDEMYLLNEGVFNGALVYKRPGTQVWHLSKDRKFLIQGHKFGASIALFY
;
A
#
# COMPACT_ATOMS: atom_id res chain seq x y z
N MET A 1 6.67 -0.01 -23.98
CA MET A 1 7.32 -1.19 -23.38
C MET A 1 7.35 -1.01 -21.88
N ILE A 2 6.95 -2.03 -21.11
CA ILE A 2 6.90 -1.99 -19.64
C ILE A 2 7.90 -2.99 -19.06
N PHE A 3 8.69 -2.56 -18.09
CA PHE A 3 9.56 -3.43 -17.28
C PHE A 3 8.75 -3.96 -16.10
N VAL A 4 8.76 -5.28 -15.91
CA VAL A 4 8.01 -5.99 -14.87
C VAL A 4 9.00 -6.73 -13.97
N ASP A 5 8.94 -6.49 -12.67
CA ASP A 5 9.81 -7.22 -11.74
C ASP A 5 9.48 -8.72 -11.73
N GLN A 6 10.51 -9.54 -11.62
CA GLN A 6 10.40 -11.00 -11.69
C GLN A 6 9.55 -11.62 -10.57
N PHE A 7 9.43 -10.93 -9.42
CA PHE A 7 8.65 -11.40 -8.28
C PHE A 7 7.15 -11.08 -8.41
N GLU A 8 6.76 -10.35 -9.45
CA GLU A 8 5.36 -10.06 -9.72
C GLU A 8 4.61 -11.24 -10.34
N PRO A 9 3.28 -11.33 -10.13
CA PRO A 9 2.44 -12.39 -10.71
C PRO A 9 2.59 -12.50 -12.23
N VAL A 10 2.41 -13.69 -12.79
CA VAL A 10 2.50 -13.90 -14.25
C VAL A 10 1.21 -13.47 -14.93
N GLU A 11 0.10 -13.55 -14.21
CA GLU A 11 -1.24 -13.23 -14.66
C GLU A 11 -1.37 -11.75 -15.02
N ILE A 12 -0.82 -10.85 -14.21
CA ILE A 12 -0.88 -9.41 -14.49
C ILE A 12 -0.05 -9.03 -15.71
N GLU A 13 1.13 -9.64 -15.86
CA GLU A 13 1.94 -9.46 -17.06
C GLU A 13 1.19 -9.92 -18.32
N SER A 14 0.49 -11.06 -18.25
CA SER A 14 -0.30 -11.58 -19.37
C SER A 14 -1.43 -10.63 -19.81
N VAL A 15 -1.96 -9.81 -18.89
CA VAL A 15 -2.94 -8.77 -19.21
C VAL A 15 -2.27 -7.55 -19.83
N ILE A 16 -1.15 -7.10 -19.28
CA ILE A 16 -0.39 -5.96 -19.81
C ILE A 16 0.09 -6.23 -21.25
N GLN A 17 0.59 -7.44 -21.50
CA GLN A 17 1.10 -7.89 -22.81
C GLN A 17 0.05 -7.82 -23.92
N GLN A 18 -1.24 -7.77 -23.60
CA GLN A 18 -2.30 -7.59 -24.60
C GLN A 18 -2.29 -6.18 -25.22
N SER A 19 -1.68 -5.21 -24.54
CA SER A 19 -1.65 -3.80 -24.96
C SER A 19 -0.24 -3.30 -25.28
N VAL A 20 0.79 -3.82 -24.61
CA VAL A 20 2.16 -3.33 -24.74
C VAL A 20 3.17 -4.42 -24.42
N ASP A 21 4.30 -4.43 -25.14
CA ASP A 21 5.40 -5.36 -24.85
C ASP A 21 5.91 -5.21 -23.41
N THR A 22 6.21 -6.34 -22.77
CA THR A 22 6.81 -6.39 -21.44
C THR A 22 8.19 -7.03 -21.47
N ILE A 23 9.04 -6.61 -20.53
CA ILE A 23 10.30 -7.28 -20.21
C ILE A 23 10.25 -7.65 -18.73
N ARG A 24 10.32 -8.95 -18.43
CA ARG A 24 10.45 -9.46 -17.06
C ARG A 24 11.92 -9.55 -16.64
N GLY A 25 12.24 -9.16 -15.41
CA GLY A 25 13.59 -9.29 -14.87
C GLY A 25 13.72 -8.86 -13.41
N SER A 26 14.89 -9.04 -12.81
CA SER A 26 15.15 -8.52 -11.46
C SER A 26 15.45 -7.01 -11.54
N PHE A 27 14.41 -6.20 -11.36
CA PHE A 27 14.48 -4.74 -11.46
C PHE A 27 14.48 -4.08 -10.08
N ASN A 28 13.84 -4.70 -9.09
CA ASN A 28 13.86 -4.25 -7.71
C ASN A 28 15.29 -4.26 -7.13
N THR A 29 16.11 -5.27 -7.46
CA THR A 29 17.54 -5.29 -7.08
C THR A 29 18.36 -4.15 -7.72
N LYS A 30 17.83 -3.53 -8.78
CA LYS A 30 18.40 -2.36 -9.45
C LYS A 30 17.77 -1.05 -8.99
N GLY A 31 16.93 -1.10 -7.95
CA GLY A 31 16.23 0.04 -7.35
C GLY A 31 15.01 0.52 -8.14
N LEU A 32 14.50 -0.26 -9.09
CA LEU A 32 13.30 0.10 -9.84
C LEU A 32 12.04 -0.51 -9.19
N PRO A 33 10.90 0.18 -9.27
CA PRO A 33 9.60 -0.34 -8.83
C PRO A 33 9.15 -1.62 -9.54
N ASP A 34 8.11 -2.24 -8.98
CA ASP A 34 7.49 -3.49 -9.46
C ASP A 34 7.08 -3.41 -10.94
N TYR A 35 6.55 -2.27 -11.37
CA TYR A 35 6.36 -1.95 -12.78
C TYR A 35 6.97 -0.60 -13.11
N THR A 36 7.69 -0.51 -14.23
CA THR A 36 8.34 0.74 -14.65
C THR A 36 8.25 0.93 -16.17
N TRP A 37 8.01 2.15 -16.62
CA TRP A 37 8.15 2.50 -18.05
C TRP A 37 8.59 3.95 -18.23
N ILE A 38 8.93 4.31 -19.46
CA ILE A 38 9.24 5.68 -19.87
C ILE A 38 8.03 6.19 -20.66
N ALA A 39 7.46 7.31 -20.22
CA ALA A 39 6.36 7.97 -20.89
C ALA A 39 6.80 8.70 -22.16
N ILE A 40 5.82 9.18 -22.93
CA ILE A 40 6.05 9.77 -24.26
C ILE A 40 6.91 11.04 -24.19
N ASP A 41 6.78 11.81 -23.12
CA ASP A 41 7.55 13.03 -22.80
C ASP A 41 8.89 12.73 -22.09
N GLY A 42 9.23 11.45 -21.91
CA GLY A 42 10.54 11.01 -21.43
C GLY A 42 10.65 10.83 -19.91
N HIS A 43 9.61 11.14 -19.13
CA HIS A 43 9.63 10.88 -17.70
C HIS A 43 9.51 9.37 -17.42
N ARG A 44 10.16 8.91 -16.35
CA ARG A 44 10.06 7.53 -15.89
C ARG A 44 8.93 7.41 -14.89
N ILE A 45 7.93 6.58 -15.22
CA ILE A 45 6.84 6.22 -14.32
C ILE A 45 7.17 4.90 -13.63
N GLY A 46 6.98 4.87 -12.33
CA GLY A 46 7.02 3.70 -11.48
C GLY A 46 5.67 3.39 -10.86
N VAL A 47 5.39 2.09 -10.67
CA VAL A 47 4.24 1.61 -9.90
C VAL A 47 4.77 0.58 -8.91
N SER A 48 4.53 0.79 -7.62
CA SER A 48 4.68 -0.28 -6.62
C SER A 48 3.32 -0.90 -6.32
N ARG A 49 3.27 -2.22 -6.30
CA ARG A 49 2.08 -3.01 -6.01
C ARG A 49 2.13 -3.50 -4.58
N LYS A 50 1.05 -3.26 -3.85
CA LYS A 50 0.90 -3.72 -2.46
C LYS A 50 -0.44 -4.39 -2.27
N GLN A 51 -0.41 -5.54 -1.61
CA GLN A 51 -1.62 -6.20 -1.16
C GLN A 51 -2.21 -5.41 0.02
N ALA A 52 -3.54 -5.33 0.09
CA ALA A 52 -4.25 -4.60 1.14
C ALA A 52 -3.84 -5.09 2.56
N GLY A 53 -3.54 -6.38 2.70
CA GLY A 53 -3.04 -6.94 3.95
C GLY A 53 -1.68 -6.38 4.38
N GLU A 54 -0.75 -6.22 3.43
CA GLU A 54 0.58 -5.66 3.66
C GLU A 54 0.48 -4.18 4.06
N MET A 55 -0.37 -3.42 3.35
CA MET A 55 -0.65 -2.01 3.67
C MET A 55 -1.17 -1.81 5.10
N LEU A 56 -2.00 -2.74 5.58
CA LEU A 56 -2.60 -2.67 6.91
C LEU A 56 -1.69 -3.20 8.02
N SER A 57 -0.80 -4.14 7.72
CA SER A 57 0.10 -4.73 8.71
C SER A 57 1.40 -3.95 8.90
N SER A 58 1.91 -3.30 7.85
CA SER A 58 3.26 -2.77 7.80
C SER A 58 3.35 -1.46 7.00
N LEU A 59 2.56 -0.46 7.38
CA LEU A 59 2.54 0.84 6.68
C LEU A 59 3.91 1.53 6.66
N ASP A 60 4.69 1.43 7.75
CA ASP A 60 6.02 2.03 7.85
C ASP A 60 7.02 1.40 6.86
N ASP A 61 6.96 0.08 6.67
CA ASP A 61 7.81 -0.63 5.72
C ASP A 61 7.45 -0.26 4.28
N VAL A 62 6.14 -0.12 4.00
CA VAL A 62 5.66 0.35 2.70
C VAL A 62 6.15 1.77 2.42
N GLU A 63 6.04 2.70 3.37
CA GLU A 63 6.51 4.07 3.20
C GLU A 63 8.03 4.10 2.93
N MET A 64 8.79 3.29 3.66
CA MET A 64 10.23 3.17 3.47
C MET A 64 10.58 2.65 2.07
N GLN A 65 9.84 1.66 1.57
CA GLN A 65 10.03 1.15 0.21
C GLN A 65 9.70 2.23 -0.83
N LEU A 66 8.55 2.88 -0.71
CA LEU A 66 8.14 3.96 -1.62
C LEU A 66 9.16 5.10 -1.67
N ARG A 67 9.75 5.46 -0.53
CA ARG A 67 10.80 6.49 -0.48
C ARG A 67 12.04 6.10 -1.26
N LYS A 68 12.42 4.81 -1.25
CA LYS A 68 13.57 4.32 -2.03
C LYS A 68 13.26 4.31 -3.52
N ASP A 69 12.07 3.85 -3.87
CA ASP A 69 11.59 3.73 -5.24
C ASP A 69 11.45 5.10 -5.92
N MET A 70 10.98 6.12 -5.19
CA MET A 70 10.91 7.50 -5.68
C MET A 70 12.26 8.11 -6.08
N LEU A 71 13.39 7.52 -5.68
CA LEU A 71 14.71 8.00 -6.11
C LEU A 71 15.07 7.55 -7.53
N SER A 72 14.37 6.54 -8.07
CA SER A 72 14.70 5.93 -9.35
C SER A 72 13.71 6.26 -10.47
N VAL A 73 12.61 6.95 -10.16
CA VAL A 73 11.53 7.34 -11.08
C VAL A 73 11.14 8.81 -10.88
N ASP A 74 10.60 9.44 -11.91
CA ASP A 74 10.14 10.83 -11.87
C ASP A 74 8.71 10.93 -11.31
N GLU A 75 7.90 9.89 -11.55
CA GLU A 75 6.53 9.78 -11.08
C GLU A 75 6.29 8.39 -10.48
N MET A 76 5.61 8.32 -9.34
CA MET A 76 5.39 7.08 -8.60
C MET A 76 3.93 6.89 -8.25
N TYR A 77 3.40 5.73 -8.61
CA TYR A 77 2.06 5.26 -8.25
C TYR A 77 2.14 4.13 -7.22
N LEU A 78 1.17 4.10 -6.33
CA LEU A 78 0.91 2.95 -5.46
C LEU A 78 -0.35 2.24 -5.94
N LEU A 79 -0.18 1.03 -6.46
CA LEU A 79 -1.27 0.14 -6.82
C LEU A 79 -1.63 -0.70 -5.59
N ASN A 80 -2.78 -0.40 -4.99
CA ASN A 80 -3.31 -1.17 -3.88
C ASN A 80 -4.26 -2.25 -4.40
N GLU A 81 -3.94 -3.51 -4.13
CA GLU A 81 -4.72 -4.66 -4.57
C GLU A 81 -5.42 -5.34 -3.40
N GLY A 82 -6.72 -5.59 -3.57
CA GLY A 82 -7.56 -6.22 -2.58
C GLY A 82 -8.76 -5.36 -2.21
N VAL A 83 -9.62 -5.91 -1.36
CA VAL A 83 -10.86 -5.24 -0.96
C VAL A 83 -10.71 -4.72 0.48
N PHE A 84 -10.77 -3.40 0.65
CA PHE A 84 -11.09 -2.82 1.95
C PHE A 84 -12.57 -2.99 2.21
N ASN A 85 -12.96 -4.17 2.68
CA ASN A 85 -14.27 -4.30 3.27
C ASN A 85 -14.23 -3.53 4.59
N GLY A 86 -14.75 -2.31 4.57
CA GLY A 86 -15.10 -1.62 5.81
C GLY A 86 -16.04 -2.55 6.56
N ALA A 87 -15.54 -3.17 7.63
CA ALA A 87 -16.40 -3.97 8.48
C ALA A 87 -17.56 -3.06 8.91
N LEU A 88 -18.79 -3.39 8.48
CA LEU A 88 -20.03 -2.89 9.08
C LEU A 88 -20.14 -3.45 10.51
N VAL A 89 -19.14 -3.18 11.35
CA VAL A 89 -19.09 -3.55 12.75
C VAL A 89 -19.06 -2.24 13.52
N TYR A 90 -20.12 -1.46 13.35
CA TYR A 90 -20.54 -0.37 14.23
C TYR A 90 -20.81 -0.82 15.69
N LYS A 91 -20.46 -2.06 16.06
CA LYS A 91 -20.84 -2.68 17.34
C LYS A 91 -19.70 -3.28 18.15
N ARG A 92 -18.44 -3.29 17.67
CA ARG A 92 -17.31 -3.64 18.55
C ARG A 92 -16.84 -2.36 19.25
N PRO A 93 -16.81 -2.33 20.60
CA PRO A 93 -16.23 -1.19 21.30
C PRO A 93 -14.75 -1.13 20.91
N GLY A 94 -14.38 -0.12 20.12
CA GLY A 94 -12.98 0.22 19.95
C GLY A 94 -12.41 0.85 21.23
N THR A 95 -11.20 1.38 21.16
CA THR A 95 -10.48 1.89 22.34
C THR A 95 -11.11 3.18 22.87
N GLN A 96 -11.31 3.27 24.19
CA GLN A 96 -11.82 4.45 24.87
C GLN A 96 -10.70 5.09 25.68
N VAL A 97 -10.41 6.37 25.43
CA VAL A 97 -9.49 7.14 26.26
C VAL A 97 -10.20 7.54 27.55
N TRP A 98 -9.49 7.49 28.66
CA TRP A 98 -9.94 7.98 29.96
C TRP A 98 -8.93 9.00 30.49
N HIS A 99 -9.43 10.13 30.97
CA HIS A 99 -8.62 11.16 31.62
C HIS A 99 -8.86 11.08 33.12
N LEU A 100 -7.78 11.00 33.90
CA LEU A 100 -7.89 11.12 35.35
C LEU A 100 -8.26 12.56 35.70
N SER A 101 -9.30 12.73 36.53
CA SER A 101 -9.72 14.05 37.02
C SER A 101 -8.58 14.74 37.78
N LYS A 102 -8.59 16.08 37.84
CA LYS A 102 -7.52 16.85 38.51
C LYS A 102 -7.36 16.49 39.99
N ASP A 103 -8.45 16.11 40.65
CA ASP A 103 -8.49 15.62 42.03
C ASP A 103 -8.20 14.12 42.16
N ARG A 104 -7.93 13.42 41.04
CA ARG A 104 -7.59 12.00 40.92
C ARG A 104 -8.64 11.02 41.44
N LYS A 105 -9.89 11.46 41.60
CA LYS A 105 -10.97 10.63 42.15
C LYS A 105 -11.78 9.89 41.11
N PHE A 106 -11.85 10.41 39.88
CA PHE A 106 -12.70 9.85 38.83
C PHE A 106 -11.98 9.79 37.50
N LEU A 107 -12.34 8.81 36.69
CA LEU A 107 -11.95 8.74 35.28
C LEU A 107 -13.04 9.41 34.45
N ILE A 108 -12.67 10.46 33.73
CA ILE A 108 -13.53 11.20 32.81
C ILE A 108 -13.37 10.58 31.43
N GLN A 109 -14.47 10.21 30.81
CA GLN A 109 -14.47 9.62 29.47
C GLN A 109 -13.94 10.64 28.44
N GLY A 110 -12.91 10.25 27.70
CA GLY A 110 -12.32 11.02 26.59
C GLY A 110 -12.85 10.58 25.23
N HIS A 111 -12.02 10.70 24.19
CA HIS A 111 -12.40 10.29 22.83
C HIS A 111 -12.54 8.77 22.72
N LYS A 112 -13.59 8.32 22.01
CA LYS A 112 -13.80 6.92 21.62
C LYS A 112 -13.30 6.67 20.21
N PHE A 113 -12.39 5.74 20.03
CA PHE A 113 -11.94 5.30 18.72
C PHE A 113 -12.81 4.11 18.27
N GLY A 114 -13.27 4.14 17.02
CA GLY A 114 -13.88 2.96 16.40
C GLY A 114 -12.80 1.94 16.04
N ALA A 115 -13.16 0.66 16.03
CA ALA A 115 -12.29 -0.39 15.49
C ALA A 115 -12.86 -0.86 14.16
N SER A 116 -12.03 -0.84 13.11
CA SER A 116 -12.30 -1.47 11.83
C SER A 116 -11.45 -2.72 11.71
N ILE A 117 -12.01 -3.79 11.17
CA ILE A 117 -11.29 -5.05 10.91
C ILE A 117 -11.34 -5.27 9.41
N ALA A 118 -10.21 -5.56 8.78
CA ALA A 118 -10.16 -6.09 7.44
C ALA A 118 -10.18 -7.62 7.51
N LEU A 119 -11.08 -8.25 6.73
CA LEU A 119 -11.15 -9.70 6.59
C LEU A 119 -10.60 -10.09 5.22
N PHE A 120 -9.76 -11.12 5.18
CA PHE A 120 -9.22 -11.72 3.95
C PHE A 120 -9.98 -13.03 3.71
N TYR A 121 -10.49 -13.23 2.49
CA TYR A 121 -11.14 -14.46 2.03
C TYR A 121 -10.28 -15.15 0.99
#